data_AF-A0A9P0KFD5-F1
#
_entry.id   AF-A0A9P0KFD5-F1
#
_cell.length_a   1.000
_cell.length_b   1.000
_cell.length_c   1.000
_cell.angle_alpha   90.00
_cell.angle_beta   90.00
_cell.angle_gamma   90.00
#
_symmetry.space_group_name_H-M   'P 1'
#
loop_
_entity.id
_entity.type
_entity.pdbx_description
1 polymer ?
#
loop_
_entity_poly.entity_id
_entity_poly.type
_entity_poly.pdbx_seq_one_letter_code
_entity_poly.pdbx_strand_id
1 'polypeptide(L)'
;MSIDSIKEDLVSQGIAGAEVQQMKTRNTNQPLPLFLVKTGMAEKLQGVQKLAMLTVSFEKKKRSTEPSQCYRCQRYGHTQRNCRLAER
;
A
#
# COMPACT_ATOMS: atom_id res chain seq x y z
N MET A 1 -4.09 -5.74 16.58
CA MET A 1 -5.29 -5.22 15.89
C MET A 1 -5.61 -6.20 14.77
N SER A 2 -6.78 -6.82 14.81
CA SER A 2 -7.20 -7.82 13.82
C SER A 2 -7.83 -7.14 12.61
N ILE A 3 -7.77 -7.78 11.45
CA ILE A 3 -8.37 -7.26 10.21
C ILE A 3 -9.88 -7.10 10.38
N ASP A 4 -10.53 -8.02 11.08
CA ASP A 4 -11.97 -8.02 11.34
C ASP A 4 -12.41 -6.79 12.14
N SER A 5 -11.68 -6.47 13.23
CA SER A 5 -11.96 -5.28 14.05
C SER A 5 -11.85 -3.98 13.24
N ILE A 6 -10.94 -3.90 12.28
CA ILE A 6 -10.81 -2.71 11.40
C ILE A 6 -12.03 -2.62 10.48
N LYS A 7 -12.48 -3.74 9.92
CA LYS A 7 -13.64 -3.76 9.01
C LYS A 7 -14.92 -3.36 9.74
N GLU A 8 -15.16 -3.89 10.94
CA GLU A 8 -16.34 -3.58 11.76
C GLU A 8 -16.41 -2.09 12.12
N ASP A 9 -15.28 -1.50 12.51
CA ASP A 9 -15.17 -0.09 12.87
C ASP A 9 -15.35 0.81 11.62
N LEU A 10 -14.75 0.46 10.48
CA LEU A 10 -14.97 1.17 9.21
C LEU A 10 -16.44 1.13 8.76
N VAL A 11 -17.12 -0.01 8.92
CA VAL A 11 -18.56 -0.13 8.63
C VAL A 11 -19.38 0.75 9.58
N SER A 12 -19.04 0.78 10.86
CA SER A 12 -19.69 1.63 11.87
C SER A 12 -19.52 3.12 11.57
N GLN A 13 -18.42 3.52 10.94
CA GLN A 13 -18.17 4.88 10.46
C GLN A 13 -18.79 5.19 9.09
N GLY A 14 -19.61 4.28 8.54
CA GLY A 14 -20.34 4.47 7.30
C GLY A 14 -19.50 4.24 6.03
N ILE A 15 -18.39 3.51 6.15
CA ILE A 15 -17.49 3.13 5.04
C ILE A 15 -17.67 1.63 4.77
N ALA A 16 -18.81 1.28 4.17
CA ALA A 16 -19.12 -0.10 3.80
C ALA A 16 -18.30 -0.58 2.60
N GLY A 17 -18.02 -1.90 2.55
CA GLY A 17 -17.36 -2.53 1.39
C GLY A 17 -15.86 -2.27 1.28
N ALA A 18 -15.19 -1.85 2.35
CA ALA A 18 -13.74 -1.69 2.36
C ALA A 18 -13.03 -3.06 2.45
N GLU A 19 -12.15 -3.36 1.49
CA GLU A 19 -11.23 -4.48 1.61
C GLU A 19 -9.98 -4.05 2.37
N VAL A 20 -9.64 -4.76 3.44
CA VAL A 20 -8.49 -4.46 4.30
C VAL A 20 -7.49 -5.62 4.19
N GLN A 21 -6.22 -5.29 3.91
CA GLN A 21 -5.12 -6.25 3.84
C GLN A 21 -3.92 -5.75 4.66
N GLN A 22 -3.37 -6.59 5.53
CA GLN A 22 -2.16 -6.22 6.26
C GLN A 22 -0.93 -6.30 5.35
N MET A 23 -0.14 -5.23 5.32
CA MET A 23 1.10 -5.20 4.54
C MET A 23 2.18 -6.05 5.22
N LYS A 24 3.10 -6.58 4.42
CA LYS A 24 4.24 -7.35 4.91
C LYS A 24 5.54 -6.72 4.46
N THR A 25 6.60 -6.91 5.23
CA THR A 25 7.95 -6.48 4.86
C THR A 25 8.38 -7.19 3.58
N ARG A 26 9.08 -6.49 2.69
CA ARG A 26 9.55 -7.06 1.42
C ARG A 26 10.52 -8.23 1.62
N ASN A 27 11.45 -8.11 2.57
CA ASN A 27 12.55 -9.06 2.71
C ASN A 27 12.22 -10.21 3.68
N THR A 28 11.55 -9.91 4.80
CA THR A 28 11.31 -10.91 5.86
C THR A 28 9.88 -11.47 5.83
N ASN A 29 9.00 -10.94 4.98
CA ASN A 29 7.58 -11.30 4.89
C ASN A 29 6.82 -11.21 6.23
N GLN A 30 7.35 -10.40 7.15
CA GLN A 30 6.79 -10.17 8.48
C GLN A 30 5.65 -9.15 8.39
N PRO A 31 4.59 -9.28 9.20
CA PRO A 31 3.48 -8.34 9.20
C PRO A 31 3.94 -6.95 9.66
N LEU A 32 3.58 -5.92 8.90
CA LEU A 32 3.79 -4.52 9.27
C LEU A 32 2.57 -3.98 10.03
N PRO A 33 2.74 -2.97 10.88
CA PRO A 33 1.63 -2.21 11.46
C PRO A 33 0.99 -1.25 10.42
N LEU A 34 0.97 -1.65 9.16
CA LEU A 34 0.41 -0.90 8.04
C LEU A 34 -0.65 -1.76 7.35
N PHE A 35 -1.79 -1.14 7.05
CA PHE A 35 -2.93 -1.81 6.43
C PHE A 35 -3.27 -1.09 5.12
N LEU A 36 -3.41 -1.88 4.06
CA LEU A 36 -3.92 -1.41 2.78
C LEU A 36 -5.45 -1.52 2.81
N VAL A 37 -6.11 -0.38 2.64
CA VAL A 37 -7.57 -0.30 2.53
C VAL A 37 -7.94 0.04 1.09
N LYS A 38 -8.75 -0.81 0.44
CA LYS A 38 -9.37 -0.52 -0.85
C LYS A 38 -10.83 -0.18 -0.63
N THR A 39 -11.26 0.98 -1.08
CA THR A 39 -12.66 1.42 -0.97
C THR A 39 -12.96 2.42 -2.08
N GLY A 40 -14.23 2.52 -2.47
CA GLY A 40 -14.74 3.60 -3.33
C GLY A 40 -14.94 4.92 -2.58
N MET A 41 -14.91 4.91 -1.24
CA MET A 41 -15.19 6.06 -0.37
C MET A 41 -13.92 6.70 0.21
N ALA A 42 -12.91 6.93 -0.64
CA ALA A 42 -11.60 7.42 -0.21
C ALA A 42 -11.64 8.78 0.50
N GLU A 43 -12.60 9.65 0.15
CA GLU A 43 -12.73 10.98 0.75
C GLU A 43 -13.18 10.91 2.21
N LYS A 44 -14.09 9.98 2.53
CA LYS A 44 -14.54 9.75 3.91
C LYS A 44 -13.42 9.19 4.79
N LEU A 45 -12.54 8.34 4.23
CA LEU A 45 -11.40 7.78 4.97
C LEU A 45 -10.44 8.86 5.49
N GLN A 46 -10.26 9.98 4.77
CA GLN A 46 -9.36 11.04 5.22
C GLN A 46 -9.86 11.76 6.49
N GLY A 47 -11.17 11.69 6.77
CA GLY A 47 -11.76 12.25 7.99
C GLY A 47 -11.67 11.33 9.22
N VAL A 48 -11.30 10.04 9.03
CA VAL A 48 -11.22 9.07 10.11
C VAL A 48 -9.92 9.27 10.90
N GLN A 49 -10.04 9.72 12.14
CA GLN A 49 -8.89 9.94 13.03
C GLN A 49 -8.65 8.80 14.01
N LYS A 50 -9.69 8.03 14.32
CA LYS A 50 -9.64 6.92 15.28
C LYS A 50 -10.21 5.66 14.67
N LEU A 51 -9.55 4.54 14.93
CA LEU A 51 -9.96 3.20 14.51
C LEU A 51 -9.56 2.20 15.58
N ALA A 52 -10.51 1.40 16.07
CA ALA A 52 -10.32 0.43 17.16
C ALA A 52 -9.47 0.99 18.33
N MET A 53 -9.84 2.18 18.81
CA MET A 53 -9.19 2.91 19.92
C MET A 53 -7.77 3.43 19.65
N LEU A 54 -7.25 3.29 18.43
CA LEU A 54 -5.97 3.84 18.02
C LEU A 54 -6.16 5.12 17.21
N THR A 55 -5.25 6.09 17.39
CA THR A 55 -5.15 7.23 16.48
C THR A 55 -4.46 6.78 15.21
N VAL A 56 -5.11 6.99 14.06
CA VAL A 56 -4.63 6.53 12.75
C VAL A 56 -4.51 7.69 11.78
N SER A 57 -3.72 7.50 10.74
CA SER A 57 -3.61 8.45 9.63
C SER A 57 -3.69 7.68 8.32
N PHE A 58 -4.45 8.21 7.37
CA PHE A 58 -4.64 7.62 6.07
C PHE A 58 -3.82 8.36 5.02
N GLU A 59 -2.98 7.63 4.31
CA GLU A 59 -2.21 8.15 3.19
C GLU A 59 -2.65 7.51 1.87
N LYS A 60 -2.73 8.32 0.81
CA LYS A 60 -2.92 7.79 -0.54
C LYS A 60 -1.70 6.96 -0.92
N LYS A 61 -1.93 5.77 -1.48
CA LYS A 61 -0.85 4.92 -2.01
C LYS A 61 -0.12 5.65 -3.14
N LYS A 62 1.10 6.11 -2.87
CA LYS A 62 1.96 6.76 -3.86
C LYS A 62 2.54 5.71 -4.81
N ARG A 63 2.47 5.97 -6.12
CA ARG A 63 3.26 5.21 -7.10
C ARG A 63 4.69 5.77 -7.06
N SER A 64 5.69 4.91 -7.20
CA SER A 64 7.04 5.43 -7.42
C SER A 64 7.07 6.17 -8.75
N THR A 65 7.51 7.43 -8.72
CA THR A 65 7.71 8.27 -9.90
C THR A 65 9.12 8.14 -10.45
N GLU A 66 10.01 7.45 -9.72
CA GLU A 66 11.37 7.25 -10.17
C GLU A 66 11.39 6.33 -11.41
N PRO A 67 12.12 6.72 -12.47
CA PRO A 67 12.27 5.84 -13.62
C PRO A 67 12.91 4.54 -13.18
N SER A 68 12.44 3.41 -13.72
CA SER A 68 13.02 2.10 -13.40
C SER A 68 14.51 2.08 -13.78
N GLN A 69 15.36 1.69 -12.83
CA GLN A 69 16.77 1.41 -13.11
C GLN A 69 16.91 -0.02 -13.65
N CYS A 70 17.63 -0.16 -14.76
CA CYS A 70 17.99 -1.46 -15.29
C CYS A 70 19.11 -2.08 -14.45
N TYR A 71 18.84 -3.16 -13.73
CA TYR A 71 19.85 -3.85 -12.91
C TYR A 71 21.00 -4.49 -13.70
N ARG A 72 20.91 -4.54 -15.05
CA ARG A 72 21.96 -5.09 -15.92
C ARG A 72 22.96 -4.04 -16.38
N CYS A 73 22.50 -2.88 -16.86
CA CYS A 73 23.37 -1.81 -17.39
C CYS A 73 23.41 -0.56 -16.49
N GLN A 74 22.68 -0.57 -15.37
CA GLN A 74 22.52 0.52 -14.40
C GLN A 74 21.94 1.83 -14.96
N ARG A 75 21.46 1.84 -16.22
CA ARG A 75 20.79 3.01 -16.83
C ARG A 75 19.30 3.03 -16.53
N TYR A 76 18.72 4.22 -16.56
CA TYR A 76 17.29 4.45 -16.33
C TYR A 76 16.45 4.30 -17.60
N GLY A 77 15.12 4.22 -17.45
CA GLY A 77 14.16 4.28 -18.56
C GLY A 77 13.83 2.94 -19.20
N HIS A 78 14.36 1.84 -18.69
CA HIS A 78 13.98 0.49 -19.09
C HIS A 78 14.22 -0.51 -17.95
N THR A 79 13.57 -1.67 -18.04
CA THR A 79 13.79 -2.79 -17.12
C THR A 79 14.87 -3.72 -17.65
N GLN A 80 15.43 -4.59 -16.81
CA GLN A 80 16.42 -5.59 -17.23
C GLN A 80 15.92 -6.46 -18.40
N ARG A 81 14.62 -6.81 -18.41
CA ARG A 81 13.97 -7.58 -19.48
C ARG A 81 14.00 -6.87 -20.84
N ASN A 82 14.02 -5.53 -20.84
CA ASN A 82 14.06 -4.70 -22.04
C ASN A 82 15.45 -4.10 -22.30
N CYS A 83 16.50 -4.66 -21.67
CA CYS A 83 17.86 -4.17 -21.86
C CYS A 83 18.39 -4.59 -23.25
N ARG A 84 18.73 -3.61 -24.09
CA ARG A 84 19.29 -3.82 -25.43
C ARG A 84 20.82 -3.85 -25.47
N LEU A 85 21.48 -3.79 -24.31
CA LEU A 85 22.94 -3.93 -24.25
C LEU A 85 23.28 -5.39 -24.60
N ALA A 86 24.13 -5.59 -25.62
CA ALA A 86 24.68 -6.91 -25.92
C ALA A 86 25.36 -7.48 -24.67
N GLU A 87 25.18 -8.78 -24.42
CA GLU A 87 25.87 -9.46 -23.31
C GLU A 87 27.38 -9.36 -23.55
N ARG A 88 28.16 -9.12 -22.49
CA ARG A 88 29.61 -9.25 -22.52
C ARG A 88 30.01 -10.69 -22.24
#